data_AF-A0A938G3V1-F1
#
_entry.id   AF-A0A938G3V1-F1
#
_cell.length_a   1.000
_cell.length_b   1.000
_cell.length_c   1.000
_cell.angle_alpha   90.00
_cell.angle_beta   90.00
_cell.angle_gamma   90.00
#
_symmetry.space_group_name_H-M   'P 1'
#
loop_
_entity.id
_entity.type
_entity.pdbx_description
1 polymer ?
#
loop_
_entity_poly.entity_id
_entity_poly.type
_entity_poly.pdbx_seq_one_letter_code
_entity_poly.pdbx_strand_id
1 'polypeptide(L)'
;MNTTAERRLIGARRGKFALLPVGAVFVTAVSLALFVIPMRTWTKQRSMMTEKSGQFSALEDINDALQDEVDALKTTEGMQEAIRSQLGYLLPSEKRVPMLDMPAASADLPDRWPYTIVTNILQVRVAEVIRNSGVEIMNPLQP
;
A
#
# COMPACT_ATOMS: atom_id res chain seq x y z
N MET A 1 -77.70 -45.92 60.57
CA MET A 1 -78.52 -45.16 59.60
C MET A 1 -77.77 -43.87 59.27
N ASN A 2 -77.54 -43.65 57.96
CA ASN A 2 -77.16 -42.40 57.26
C ASN A 2 -75.68 -41.97 57.41
N THR A 3 -74.76 -42.13 56.43
CA THR A 3 -74.62 -41.60 55.05
C THR A 3 -74.60 -40.07 54.93
N THR A 4 -73.39 -39.49 54.84
CA THR A 4 -73.03 -38.32 54.02
C THR A 4 -71.51 -38.32 53.85
N ALA A 5 -71.03 -38.87 52.74
CA ALA A 5 -70.57 -38.10 51.59
C ALA A 5 -69.16 -37.52 51.76
N GLU A 6 -68.20 -38.44 51.77
CA GLU A 6 -67.07 -38.45 50.84
C GLU A 6 -67.14 -37.35 49.76
N ARG A 7 -66.33 -36.28 49.89
CA ARG A 7 -66.08 -35.37 48.77
C ARG A 7 -64.66 -34.81 48.79
N ARG A 8 -63.84 -35.45 47.96
CA ARG A 8 -62.74 -34.87 47.15
C ARG A 8 -61.56 -34.27 47.90
N LEU A 9 -60.52 -35.08 48.06
CA LEU A 9 -59.13 -34.62 48.02
C LEU A 9 -58.37 -35.40 46.93
N ILE A 10 -58.78 -35.22 45.68
CA ILE A 10 -58.03 -35.72 44.52
C ILE A 10 -57.58 -34.52 43.70
N GLY A 11 -56.26 -34.32 43.65
CA GLY A 11 -55.62 -33.58 42.56
C GLY A 11 -55.02 -32.22 42.93
N ALA A 12 -53.87 -32.20 43.63
CA ALA A 12 -53.02 -30.98 43.66
C ALA A 12 -51.51 -31.25 43.81
N ARG A 13 -51.03 -32.47 43.55
CA ARG A 13 -49.59 -32.80 43.68
C ARG A 13 -48.87 -33.16 42.39
N ARG A 14 -49.57 -33.42 41.28
CA ARG A 14 -48.93 -33.81 40.00
C ARG A 14 -48.41 -32.64 39.14
N GLY A 15 -48.90 -31.41 39.34
CA GLY A 15 -48.41 -30.24 38.60
C GLY A 15 -47.04 -29.71 39.05
N LYS A 16 -46.64 -30.00 40.31
CA LYS A 16 -45.41 -29.44 40.90
C LYS A 16 -44.13 -30.12 40.40
N PHE A 17 -44.21 -31.39 40.02
CA PHE A 17 -43.06 -32.14 39.49
C PHE A 17 -42.81 -31.92 37.99
N ALA A 18 -43.83 -31.51 37.23
CA ALA A 18 -43.67 -31.11 35.82
C ALA A 18 -43.14 -29.67 35.67
N LEU A 19 -43.42 -28.79 36.64
CA LEU A 19 -42.92 -27.41 36.68
C LEU A 19 -41.44 -27.30 37.06
N LEU A 20 -40.92 -28.26 37.83
CA LEU A 20 -39.52 -28.29 38.29
C LEU A 20 -38.49 -28.31 37.14
N PRO A 21 -38.57 -29.21 36.14
CA PRO A 21 -37.62 -29.21 35.02
C PRO A 21 -37.79 -27.98 34.12
N VAL A 22 -39.03 -27.51 33.93
CA VAL A 22 -39.31 -26.30 33.12
C VAL A 22 -38.69 -25.05 33.77
N GLY A 23 -38.81 -24.91 35.09
CA GLY A 23 -38.16 -23.83 35.83
C GLY A 23 -36.64 -23.88 35.74
N ALA A 24 -36.05 -25.07 35.84
CA ALA A 24 -34.59 -25.23 35.72
C ALA A 24 -34.07 -24.84 34.33
N VAL A 25 -34.78 -25.22 33.26
CA VAL A 25 -34.43 -24.82 31.90
C VAL A 25 -34.55 -23.30 31.72
N PHE A 26 -35.61 -22.69 32.26
CA PHE A 26 -35.82 -21.25 32.19
C PHE A 26 -34.71 -20.47 32.90
N VAL A 27 -34.37 -20.85 34.14
CA VAL A 27 -33.27 -20.23 34.90
C VAL A 27 -31.95 -20.38 34.15
N THR A 28 -31.68 -21.57 33.61
CA THR A 28 -30.45 -21.82 32.82
C THR A 28 -30.40 -20.94 31.57
N ALA A 29 -31.51 -20.80 30.85
CA ALA A 29 -31.61 -19.94 29.67
C ALA A 29 -31.42 -18.46 30.01
N VAL A 30 -31.98 -17.99 31.13
CA VAL A 30 -31.80 -16.62 31.63
C VAL A 30 -30.34 -16.38 32.04
N SER A 31 -29.72 -17.30 32.79
CA SER A 31 -28.31 -17.20 33.15
C SER A 31 -27.39 -17.19 31.93
N LEU A 32 -27.65 -18.04 30.94
CA LEU A 32 -26.93 -18.04 29.67
C LEU A 32 -27.13 -16.73 28.91
N ALA A 33 -28.35 -16.20 28.83
CA ALA A 33 -28.61 -14.93 28.17
C ALA A 33 -27.89 -13.77 28.86
N LEU A 34 -27.93 -13.72 30.19
CA LEU A 34 -27.27 -12.70 31.01
C LEU A 34 -25.75 -12.77 30.98
N PHE A 35 -25.14 -13.90 30.61
CA PHE A 35 -23.68 -14.03 30.48
C PHE A 35 -23.19 -13.98 29.03
N VAL A 36 -23.87 -14.64 28.11
CA VAL A 36 -23.44 -14.77 26.70
C VAL A 36 -23.62 -13.46 25.94
N ILE A 37 -24.71 -12.72 26.19
CA ILE A 37 -24.96 -11.43 25.53
C ILE A 37 -23.87 -10.40 25.91
N PRO A 38 -23.59 -10.12 27.20
CA PRO A 38 -22.53 -9.18 27.57
C PRO A 38 -21.13 -9.63 27.13
N MET A 39 -20.83 -10.93 27.14
CA MET A 39 -19.52 -11.42 26.68
C MET A 39 -19.34 -11.20 25.17
N ARG A 40 -20.38 -11.48 24.36
CA ARG A 40 -20.36 -11.24 22.91
C ARG A 40 -20.33 -9.75 22.55
N THR A 41 -21.01 -8.89 23.33
CA THR A 41 -20.96 -7.44 23.09
C THR A 41 -19.62 -6.85 23.50
N TRP A 42 -18.98 -7.33 24.56
CA TRP A 42 -17.65 -6.84 24.97
C TRP A 42 -16.58 -7.15 23.91
N THR A 43 -16.58 -8.36 23.34
CA THR A 43 -15.64 -8.71 22.25
C THR A 43 -15.90 -7.91 20.98
N LYS A 44 -17.17 -7.68 20.62
CA LYS A 44 -17.56 -6.91 19.43
C LYS A 44 -17.31 -5.40 19.58
N GLN A 45 -17.50 -4.85 20.78
CA GLN A 45 -17.19 -3.46 21.08
C GLN A 45 -15.69 -3.21 21.09
N ARG A 46 -14.88 -4.15 21.61
CA ARG A 46 -13.42 -4.02 21.59
C ARG A 46 -12.86 -4.00 20.18
N SER A 47 -13.35 -4.87 19.28
CA SER A 47 -12.90 -4.88 17.87
C SER A 47 -13.31 -3.61 17.13
N MET A 48 -14.52 -3.08 17.36
CA MET A 48 -14.96 -1.82 16.75
C MET A 48 -14.19 -0.60 17.30
N MET A 49 -13.77 -0.62 18.56
CA MET A 49 -12.91 0.45 19.12
C MET A 49 -11.51 0.44 18.50
N THR A 50 -10.88 -0.72 18.33
CA THR A 50 -9.54 -0.82 17.73
C THR A 50 -9.53 -0.36 16.27
N GLU A 51 -10.56 -0.71 15.49
CA GLU A 51 -10.68 -0.27 14.10
C GLU A 51 -10.91 1.24 13.99
N LYS A 52 -11.74 1.83 14.87
CA LYS A 52 -11.97 3.27 14.89
C LYS A 52 -10.74 4.06 15.34
N SER A 53 -10.01 3.58 16.36
CA SER A 53 -8.77 4.22 16.80
C SER A 53 -7.68 4.23 15.73
N GLY A 54 -7.55 3.17 14.93
CA GLY A 54 -6.60 3.14 13.81
C GLY A 54 -6.94 4.16 12.71
N GLN A 55 -8.22 4.37 12.42
CA GLN A 55 -8.66 5.38 11.46
C GLN A 55 -8.36 6.80 11.97
N PHE A 56 -8.58 7.08 13.27
CA PHE A 56 -8.28 8.40 13.82
C PHE A 56 -6.78 8.74 13.79
N SER A 57 -5.91 7.79 14.12
CA SER A 57 -4.46 8.00 14.04
C SER A 57 -4.01 8.32 12.61
N ALA A 58 -4.52 7.58 11.61
CA ALA A 58 -4.17 7.85 10.21
C ALA A 58 -4.67 9.22 9.73
N LEU A 59 -5.83 9.68 10.22
CA LEU A 59 -6.36 11.01 9.88
C LEU A 59 -5.57 12.13 10.56
N GLU A 60 -5.11 11.92 11.79
CA GLU A 60 -4.26 12.86 12.52
C GLU A 60 -2.91 13.03 11.81
N ASP A 61 -2.23 11.93 11.45
CA ASP A 61 -0.96 11.97 10.72
C ASP A 61 -1.08 12.73 9.38
N ILE A 62 -2.17 12.51 8.64
CA ILE A 62 -2.43 13.24 7.38
C ILE A 62 -2.69 14.72 7.65
N ASN A 63 -3.43 15.04 8.70
CA ASN A 63 -3.74 16.42 9.04
C ASN A 63 -2.48 17.19 9.42
N ASP A 64 -1.62 16.59 10.23
CA ASP A 64 -0.33 17.19 10.62
C ASP A 64 0.56 17.43 9.40
N ALA A 65 0.68 16.44 8.50
CA ALA A 65 1.44 16.60 7.27
C ALA A 65 0.89 17.72 6.36
N LEU A 66 -0.44 17.86 6.26
CA LEU A 66 -1.08 18.93 5.50
C LEU A 66 -0.90 20.30 6.17
N GLN A 67 -0.88 20.37 7.49
CA GLN A 67 -0.60 21.60 8.22
C GLN A 67 0.85 22.06 8.01
N ASP A 68 1.81 21.13 8.05
CA ASP A 68 3.21 21.41 7.74
C ASP A 68 3.38 21.96 6.31
N GLU A 69 2.68 21.38 5.33
CA GLU A 69 2.69 21.87 3.94
C GLU A 69 2.06 23.26 3.84
N VAL A 70 0.93 23.50 4.49
CA VAL A 70 0.28 24.82 4.53
C VAL A 70 1.20 25.87 5.14
N ASP A 71 1.88 25.54 6.24
CA ASP A 71 2.79 26.47 6.90
C ASP A 71 4.04 26.73 6.06
N ALA A 72 4.57 25.71 5.37
CA ALA A 72 5.62 25.90 4.37
C ALA A 72 5.15 26.81 3.23
N LEU A 73 3.95 26.60 2.69
CA LEU A 73 3.36 27.39 1.57
C LEU A 73 3.04 28.84 1.95
N LYS A 74 2.81 29.15 3.24
CA LYS A 74 2.62 30.53 3.72
C LYS A 74 3.90 31.36 3.65
N THR A 75 5.07 30.72 3.64
CA THR A 75 6.35 31.42 3.48
C THR A 75 6.57 31.85 2.03
N THR A 76 7.28 32.96 1.82
CA THR A 76 7.56 33.46 0.46
C THR A 76 8.43 32.46 -0.32
N GLU A 77 9.39 31.85 0.37
CA GLU A 77 10.32 30.86 -0.15
C GLU A 77 9.61 29.55 -0.50
N GLY A 78 8.76 29.04 0.41
CA GLY A 78 8.00 27.82 0.18
C GLY A 78 6.99 27.95 -0.96
N MET A 79 6.36 29.12 -1.12
CA MET A 79 5.50 29.41 -2.27
C MET A 79 6.29 29.41 -3.60
N GLN A 80 7.47 30.03 -3.63
CA GLN A 80 8.32 30.04 -4.83
C GLN A 80 8.77 28.62 -5.21
N GLU A 81 9.16 27.82 -4.23
CA GLU A 81 9.56 26.43 -4.45
C GLU A 81 8.38 25.55 -4.90
N ALA A 82 7.19 25.75 -4.34
CA ALA A 82 5.98 25.06 -4.79
C ALA A 82 5.59 25.44 -6.23
N ILE A 83 5.70 26.72 -6.58
CA ILE A 83 5.48 27.18 -7.96
C ILE A 83 6.53 26.59 -8.92
N ARG A 84 7.80 26.51 -8.50
CA ARG A 84 8.88 25.91 -9.29
C ARG A 84 8.63 24.41 -9.53
N SER A 85 8.33 23.66 -8.47
CA SER A 85 8.18 22.21 -8.51
C SER A 85 6.87 21.76 -9.16
N GLN A 86 5.74 22.39 -8.84
CA GLN A 86 4.42 21.95 -9.30
C GLN A 86 4.05 22.54 -10.67
N LEU A 87 4.37 23.81 -10.92
CA LEU A 87 3.99 24.50 -12.15
C LEU A 87 5.13 24.61 -13.16
N GLY A 88 6.35 24.20 -12.76
CA GLY A 88 7.52 24.24 -13.64
C GLY A 88 7.97 25.66 -14.00
N TYR A 89 7.57 26.66 -13.22
CA TYR A 89 7.99 28.05 -13.42
C TYR A 89 9.49 28.21 -13.17
N LEU A 90 10.09 29.13 -13.91
CA LEU A 90 11.50 29.51 -13.84
C LEU A 90 11.59 30.96 -13.36
N LEU A 91 12.66 31.31 -12.67
CA LEU A 91 12.94 32.72 -12.39
C LEU A 91 13.24 33.48 -13.71
N PRO A 92 13.06 34.81 -13.75
CA PRO A 92 13.39 35.61 -14.92
C PRO A 92 14.84 35.46 -15.41
N SER A 93 15.76 35.07 -14.52
CA SER A 93 17.17 34.80 -14.81
C SER A 93 17.49 33.35 -15.20
N GLU A 94 16.52 32.43 -15.13
CA GLU A 94 16.69 31.01 -15.45
C GLU A 94 16.14 30.70 -16.84
N LYS A 95 16.86 29.87 -17.61
CA LYS A 95 16.44 29.41 -18.93
C LYS A 95 16.49 27.88 -19.00
N ARG A 96 15.39 27.25 -19.42
CA ARG A 96 15.38 25.83 -19.77
C ARG A 96 16.25 25.63 -21.01
N VAL A 97 17.34 24.88 -20.86
CA VAL A 97 18.13 24.37 -21.98
C VAL A 97 17.65 22.95 -22.24
N PRO A 98 16.95 22.67 -23.35
CA PRO A 98 16.62 21.30 -23.69
C PRO A 98 17.93 20.55 -23.93
N MET A 99 18.16 19.50 -23.14
CA MET A 99 19.16 18.51 -23.52
C MET A 99 18.63 17.82 -24.77
N LEU A 100 19.19 18.17 -25.94
CA LEU A 100 19.04 17.29 -27.09
C LEU A 100 19.72 15.97 -26.72
N ASP A 101 19.11 14.87 -27.15
CA ASP A 101 19.76 13.58 -27.09
C ASP A 101 21.14 13.72 -27.74
N MET A 102 22.18 13.14 -27.13
CA MET A 102 23.54 13.23 -27.68
C MET A 102 23.43 12.71 -29.11
N PRO A 103 23.68 13.54 -30.14
CA PRO A 103 23.53 13.08 -31.51
C PRO A 103 24.44 11.86 -31.63
N ALA A 104 23.88 10.73 -32.05
CA ALA A 104 24.67 9.57 -32.41
C ALA A 104 25.64 10.10 -33.47
N ALA A 105 26.90 10.31 -33.07
CA ALA A 105 27.90 10.82 -33.98
C ALA A 105 27.90 9.85 -35.15
N SER A 106 27.55 10.35 -36.34
CA SER A 106 27.59 9.55 -37.55
C SER A 106 28.97 8.92 -37.60
N ALA A 107 29.03 7.58 -37.53
CA ALA A 107 30.32 6.88 -37.53
C ALA A 107 31.12 7.18 -38.80
N ASP A 108 30.43 7.63 -39.85
CA ASP A 108 31.01 8.00 -41.12
C ASP A 108 31.32 9.50 -41.18
N LEU A 109 32.62 9.77 -41.21
CA LEU A 109 33.19 11.08 -41.52
C LEU A 109 33.04 11.34 -43.03
N PRO A 110 32.71 12.57 -43.48
CA PRO A 110 32.59 12.86 -44.90
C PRO A 110 33.90 12.65 -45.67
N ASP A 111 33.83 12.11 -46.90
CA ASP A 111 34.97 11.95 -47.82
C ASP A 111 35.40 13.28 -48.46
N ARG A 112 35.74 14.26 -47.63
CA ARG A 112 36.24 15.58 -48.05
C ARG A 112 37.26 16.11 -47.06
N TRP A 113 38.13 16.99 -47.54
CA TRP A 113 39.10 17.66 -46.67
C TRP A 113 38.38 18.38 -45.50
N PRO A 114 38.89 18.31 -44.26
CA PRO A 114 40.11 17.61 -43.78
C PRO A 114 39.88 16.18 -43.26
N TYR A 115 38.65 15.67 -43.36
CA TYR A 115 38.24 14.42 -42.73
C TYR A 115 38.86 13.17 -43.35
N THR A 116 39.27 13.24 -44.61
CA THR A 116 40.03 12.17 -45.27
C THR A 116 41.32 11.81 -44.53
N ILE A 117 42.02 12.79 -43.94
CA ILE A 117 43.21 12.51 -43.11
C ILE A 117 42.83 11.74 -41.85
N VAL A 118 41.77 12.18 -41.16
CA VAL A 118 41.32 11.55 -39.91
C VAL A 118 40.89 10.11 -40.18
N THR A 119 40.11 9.88 -41.23
CA THR A 119 39.70 8.53 -41.66
C THR A 119 40.92 7.64 -41.94
N ASN A 120 41.92 8.14 -42.67
CA ASN A 120 43.15 7.39 -42.95
C ASN A 120 43.94 7.05 -41.67
N ILE A 121 44.04 8.00 -40.74
CA ILE A 121 44.72 7.77 -39.45
C ILE A 121 43.97 6.71 -38.64
N LEU A 122 42.64 6.79 -38.56
CA LEU A 122 41.82 5.82 -37.85
C LEU A 122 41.94 4.43 -38.47
N GLN A 123 41.92 4.31 -39.80
CA GLN A 123 42.13 3.03 -40.49
C GLN A 123 43.49 2.40 -40.16
N VAL A 124 44.57 3.19 -40.18
CA VAL A 124 45.92 2.70 -39.81
C VAL A 124 45.96 2.26 -38.34
N ARG A 125 45.32 3.02 -37.43
CA ARG A 125 45.27 2.67 -36.01
C ARG A 125 44.47 1.40 -35.74
N VAL A 126 43.33 1.22 -36.42
CA VAL A 126 42.52 -0.01 -36.31
C VAL A 126 43.31 -1.21 -36.83
N ALA A 127 43.99 -1.07 -37.97
CA ALA A 127 44.85 -2.14 -38.51
C ALA A 127 46.01 -2.50 -37.57
N GLU A 128 46.63 -1.50 -36.94
CA GLU A 128 47.69 -1.68 -35.93
C GLU A 128 47.17 -2.40 -34.68
N VAL A 129 45.99 -2.02 -34.17
CA VAL A 129 45.35 -2.69 -33.01
C VAL A 129 45.02 -4.14 -33.34
N ILE A 130 44.50 -4.43 -34.54
CA ILE A 130 44.20 -5.81 -34.96
C ILE A 130 45.48 -6.65 -35.02
N ARG A 131 46.57 -6.10 -35.56
CA ARG A 131 47.88 -6.77 -35.58
C ARG A 131 48.42 -7.02 -34.17
N ASN A 132 48.31 -6.04 -33.27
CA ASN A 132 48.86 -6.11 -31.92
C ASN A 132 47.98 -6.89 -30.93
N SER A 133 46.70 -7.09 -31.22
CA SER A 133 45.77 -7.88 -30.37
C SER A 133 45.89 -9.39 -30.56
N GLY A 134 46.80 -9.86 -31.42
CA GLY A 134 47.17 -11.27 -31.49
C GLY A 134 46.02 -12.22 -31.80
N VAL A 135 44.97 -11.75 -32.47
CA VAL A 135 43.90 -12.63 -32.95
C VAL A 135 44.40 -13.31 -34.22
N GLU A 136 44.97 -14.49 -34.03
CA GLU A 136 45.13 -15.51 -35.07
C GLU A 136 43.76 -15.71 -35.72
N ILE A 137 43.55 -15.09 -36.88
CA ILE A 137 42.36 -15.31 -37.69
C ILE A 137 42.49 -16.73 -38.19
N MET A 138 41.88 -17.69 -37.49
CA MET A 138 41.69 -19.04 -37.99
C MET A 138 41.04 -18.92 -39.36
N ASN A 139 41.83 -19.20 -40.39
CA ASN A 139 41.39 -19.27 -41.77
C ASN A 139 40.49 -20.51 -41.90
N PRO A 140 39.16 -20.39 -42.06
CA PRO A 140 38.27 -21.55 -42.07
C PRO A 140 38.29 -22.32 -43.40
N LEU A 141 39.25 -22.04 -44.29
CA LEU A 141 39.39 -22.69 -45.59
C LEU A 141 40.83 -23.17 -45.80
N GLN A 142 41.17 -24.27 -45.12
CA GLN A 142 42.10 -25.26 -45.64
C GLN A 142 41.31 -26.54 -45.91
N PRO A 143 41.51 -27.21 -47.07
CA PRO A 143 40.82 -28.46 -47.39
C PRO A 143 41.19 -29.59 -46.43
#